data_AF-A0A0Q9R7J6-F1
#
_entry.id   AF-A0A0Q9R7J6-F1
#
_cell.length_a   1.000
_cell.length_b   1.000
_cell.length_c   1.000
_cell.angle_alpha   90.00
_cell.angle_beta   90.00
_cell.angle_gamma   90.00
#
_symmetry.space_group_name_H-M   'P 1'
#
loop_
_entity.id
_entity.type
_entity.pdbx_description
1 polymer ?
#
loop_
_entity_poly.entity_id
_entity_poly.type
_entity_poly.pdbx_seq_one_letter_code
_entity_poly.pdbx_strand_id
1 'polypeptide(L)'
;MSSPFDQLKKAAQAVVGAPHVFNAARSAGASSSAAADVMAASAAAIQVASSHSDGTPGMQNAIRHFVWQAYIAGRHGVAVAEAVAAAHEEGRDTPHDTRVDLHNNAVGREYGAAHSADVGQGSLPDALGRLAVVAKQKWAADELIWVKDR
;
A
#
# COMPACT_ATOMS: atom_id res chain seq x y z
N MET A 1 3.29 20.94 -19.76
CA MET A 1 2.37 19.80 -19.96
C MET A 1 3.21 18.53 -19.93
N SER A 2 2.97 17.63 -18.98
CA SER A 2 3.78 16.40 -18.88
C SER A 2 3.30 15.39 -19.94
N SER A 3 4.24 14.76 -20.65
CA SER A 3 3.91 13.77 -21.69
C SER A 3 3.28 12.53 -21.06
N PRO A 4 2.38 11.81 -21.76
CA PRO A 4 1.91 10.48 -21.34
C PRO A 4 3.07 9.52 -21.02
N PHE A 5 4.21 9.67 -21.72
CA PHE A 5 5.43 8.93 -21.46
C PHE A 5 6.08 9.29 -20.12
N ASP A 6 6.03 10.54 -19.68
CA ASP A 6 6.56 10.97 -18.39
C ASP A 6 5.72 10.47 -17.23
N GLN A 7 4.39 10.38 -17.42
CA GLN A 7 3.49 9.76 -16.46
C GLN A 7 3.73 8.25 -16.36
N LEU A 8 3.95 7.58 -17.49
CA LEU A 8 4.32 6.16 -17.53
C LEU A 8 5.68 5.89 -16.88
N LYS A 9 6.66 6.78 -17.09
CA LYS A 9 7.99 6.68 -16.50
C LYS A 9 7.97 6.97 -15.00
N LYS A 10 7.16 7.93 -14.52
CA LYS A 10 6.94 8.16 -13.09
C LYS A 10 6.14 7.04 -12.43
N ALA A 11 5.16 6.47 -13.13
CA ALA A 11 4.45 5.27 -12.66
C ALA A 11 5.43 4.10 -12.56
N ALA A 12 6.24 3.84 -13.59
CA ALA A 12 7.28 2.83 -13.57
C ALA A 12 8.40 3.11 -12.54
N GLN A 13 8.72 4.38 -12.26
CA GLN A 13 9.70 4.77 -11.23
C GLN A 13 9.13 4.70 -9.81
N ALA A 14 7.84 4.95 -9.61
CA ALA A 14 7.13 4.57 -8.38
C ALA A 14 7.12 3.04 -8.19
N VAL A 15 7.37 2.30 -9.27
CA VAL A 15 7.55 0.85 -9.31
C VAL A 15 9.05 0.48 -9.47
N VAL A 16 9.99 1.21 -8.88
CA VAL A 16 11.43 0.83 -8.87
C VAL A 16 11.69 -0.53 -8.20
N GLY A 17 10.69 -1.12 -7.52
CA GLY A 17 10.69 -2.52 -7.05
C GLY A 17 9.91 -3.52 -7.91
N ALA A 18 9.56 -3.21 -9.17
CA ALA A 18 8.57 -3.95 -9.97
C ALA A 18 8.77 -5.47 -10.06
N PRO A 19 9.99 -5.97 -10.35
CA PRO A 19 10.21 -7.41 -10.42
C PRO A 19 10.18 -8.02 -9.02
N HIS A 20 10.68 -7.31 -8.01
CA HIS A 20 10.82 -7.81 -6.64
C HIS A 20 9.46 -7.99 -5.96
N VAL A 21 8.56 -7.01 -6.07
CA VAL A 21 7.20 -7.10 -5.51
C VAL A 21 6.39 -8.20 -6.20
N PHE A 22 6.47 -8.29 -7.53
CA PHE A 22 5.81 -9.36 -8.27
C PHE A 22 6.36 -10.75 -7.85
N ASN A 23 7.68 -10.91 -7.81
CA ASN A 23 8.32 -12.17 -7.43
C ASN A 23 8.04 -12.55 -5.98
N ALA A 24 7.99 -11.58 -5.07
CA ALA A 24 7.63 -11.81 -3.66
C ALA A 24 6.20 -12.33 -3.53
N ALA A 25 5.24 -11.70 -4.23
CA ALA A 25 3.87 -12.19 -4.27
C ALA A 25 3.78 -13.62 -4.85
N ARG A 26 4.49 -13.90 -5.94
CA ARG A 26 4.54 -15.25 -6.55
C ARG A 26 5.15 -16.29 -5.60
N SER A 27 6.22 -15.94 -4.90
CA SER A 27 6.91 -16.81 -3.95
C SER A 27 6.05 -17.11 -2.72
N ALA A 28 5.18 -16.17 -2.33
CA ALA A 28 4.17 -16.36 -1.29
C ALA A 28 2.92 -17.13 -1.76
N GLY A 29 2.90 -17.61 -3.01
CA GLY A 29 1.83 -18.45 -3.54
C GLY A 29 0.75 -17.72 -4.35
N ALA A 30 0.85 -16.41 -4.55
CA ALA A 30 -0.09 -15.68 -5.41
C ALA A 30 0.04 -16.17 -6.86
N SER A 31 -1.07 -16.28 -7.61
CA SER A 31 -1.02 -16.55 -9.06
C SER A 31 -0.38 -15.37 -9.84
N SER A 32 -0.09 -15.54 -11.14
CA SER A 32 0.41 -14.43 -11.96
C SER A 32 -0.59 -13.27 -12.06
N SER A 33 -1.89 -13.55 -12.12
CA SER A 33 -2.92 -12.50 -12.14
C SER A 33 -3.04 -11.80 -10.79
N ALA A 34 -2.96 -12.54 -9.68
CA ALA A 34 -2.94 -11.94 -8.34
C ALA A 34 -1.69 -11.09 -8.11
N ALA A 35 -0.51 -11.55 -8.55
CA ALA A 35 0.72 -10.76 -8.48
C ALA A 35 0.66 -9.49 -9.36
N ALA A 36 0.00 -9.53 -10.52
CA ALA A 36 -0.24 -8.34 -11.34
C ALA A 36 -1.22 -7.36 -10.67
N ASP A 37 -2.23 -7.86 -9.96
CA ASP A 37 -3.16 -7.04 -9.17
C ASP A 37 -2.47 -6.38 -7.97
N VAL A 38 -1.59 -7.10 -7.26
CA VAL A 38 -0.71 -6.54 -6.22
C VAL A 38 0.14 -5.38 -6.76
N MET A 39 0.68 -5.53 -7.97
CA MET A 39 1.47 -4.50 -8.63
C MET A 39 0.62 -3.26 -8.95
N ALA A 40 -0.60 -3.45 -9.47
CA ALA A 40 -1.55 -2.38 -9.72
C ALA A 40 -1.94 -1.65 -8.42
N ALA A 41 -2.20 -2.40 -7.35
CA ALA A 41 -2.51 -1.85 -6.02
C ALA A 41 -1.36 -1.02 -5.44
N SER A 42 -0.11 -1.49 -5.61
CA SER A 42 1.09 -0.80 -5.15
C SER A 42 1.23 0.59 -5.81
N ALA A 43 0.97 0.68 -7.12
CA ALA A 43 0.99 1.95 -7.84
C ALA A 43 -0.21 2.85 -7.47
N ALA A 44 -1.41 2.27 -7.38
CA ALA A 44 -2.64 3.01 -7.13
C ALA A 44 -2.72 3.56 -5.69
N ALA A 45 -2.16 2.87 -4.70
CA ALA A 45 -2.13 3.32 -3.31
C ALA A 45 -1.44 4.69 -3.13
N ILE A 46 -0.42 5.00 -3.95
CA ILE A 46 0.24 6.30 -3.94
C ILE A 46 -0.73 7.42 -4.35
N GLN A 47 -1.48 7.19 -5.43
CA GLN A 47 -2.43 8.17 -5.96
C GLN A 47 -3.60 8.37 -5.01
N VAL A 48 -4.12 7.28 -4.45
CA VAL A 48 -5.22 7.30 -3.48
C VAL A 48 -4.81 8.02 -2.19
N ALA A 49 -3.61 7.75 -1.67
CA ALA A 49 -3.12 8.44 -0.49
C ALA A 49 -2.95 9.95 -0.72
N SER A 50 -2.44 10.34 -1.89
CA SER A 50 -2.29 11.75 -2.26
C SER A 50 -3.65 12.47 -2.30
N SER A 51 -4.71 11.84 -2.82
CA SER A 51 -6.04 12.46 -2.92
C SER A 51 -6.82 12.48 -1.61
N HIS A 52 -6.40 11.69 -0.61
CA HIS A 52 -7.09 11.55 0.67
C HIS A 52 -6.34 12.19 1.86
N SER A 53 -5.15 12.71 1.63
CA SER A 53 -4.38 13.51 2.59
C SER A 53 -4.62 15.01 2.40
N ASP A 54 -4.30 15.82 3.41
CA ASP A 54 -4.28 17.28 3.34
C ASP A 54 -2.94 17.84 2.82
N GLY A 55 -2.08 16.97 2.29
CA GLY A 55 -0.71 17.31 1.89
C GLY A 55 0.33 17.12 3.00
N THR A 56 -0.08 16.79 4.23
CA THR A 56 0.87 16.41 5.29
C THR A 56 1.61 15.13 4.89
N PRO A 57 2.95 15.15 4.76
CA PRO A 57 3.72 13.99 4.30
C PRO A 57 3.46 12.73 5.13
N GLY A 58 3.34 12.91 6.44
CA GLY A 58 3.09 11.80 7.36
C GLY A 58 1.72 11.15 7.20
N MET A 59 0.67 11.95 7.02
CA MET A 59 -0.67 11.44 6.77
C MET A 59 -0.72 10.70 5.44
N GLN A 60 -0.11 11.27 4.39
CA GLN A 60 -0.03 10.63 3.09
C GLN A 60 0.69 9.28 3.16
N ASN A 61 1.83 9.22 3.85
CA ASN A 61 2.59 7.99 4.01
C ASN A 61 1.79 6.93 4.80
N ALA A 62 1.20 7.32 5.93
CA ALA A 62 0.38 6.44 6.75
C ALA A 62 -0.82 5.86 5.99
N ILE A 63 -1.55 6.70 5.26
CA ILE A 63 -2.68 6.25 4.42
C ILE A 63 -2.20 5.29 3.34
N ARG A 64 -1.09 5.60 2.65
CA ARG A 64 -0.53 4.73 1.61
C ARG A 64 -0.27 3.33 2.15
N HIS A 65 0.46 3.21 3.25
CA HIS A 65 0.86 1.93 3.84
C HIS A 65 -0.35 1.12 4.34
N PHE A 66 -1.28 1.77 5.03
CA PHE A 66 -2.51 1.13 5.48
C PHE A 66 -3.34 0.59 4.31
N VAL A 67 -3.65 1.44 3.32
CA VAL A 67 -4.50 1.08 2.18
C VAL A 67 -3.89 -0.05 1.37
N TRP A 68 -2.59 0.04 1.10
CA TRP A 68 -1.86 -0.95 0.34
C TRP A 68 -1.90 -2.34 1.00
N GLN A 69 -1.59 -2.40 2.29
CA GLN A 69 -1.53 -3.67 3.01
C GLN A 69 -2.91 -4.25 3.32
N ALA A 70 -3.90 -3.40 3.61
CA ALA A 70 -5.29 -3.84 3.77
C ALA A 70 -5.85 -4.47 2.49
N TYR A 71 -5.57 -3.86 1.33
CA TYR A 71 -6.01 -4.41 0.06
C TYR A 71 -5.39 -5.77 -0.23
N ILE A 72 -4.07 -5.89 -0.11
CA ILE A 72 -3.37 -7.14 -0.42
C ILE A 72 -3.79 -8.24 0.57
N ALA A 73 -3.85 -7.95 1.87
CA ALA A 73 -4.25 -8.93 2.87
C ALA A 73 -5.70 -9.41 2.67
N GLY A 74 -6.62 -8.48 2.37
CA GLY A 74 -8.03 -8.82 2.20
C GLY A 74 -8.33 -9.57 0.90
N ARG A 75 -7.57 -9.34 -0.17
CA ARG A 75 -7.83 -9.94 -1.49
C ARG A 75 -6.96 -11.14 -1.81
N HIS A 76 -5.73 -11.15 -1.32
CA HIS A 76 -4.70 -12.14 -1.65
C HIS A 76 -4.12 -12.86 -0.42
N GLY A 77 -4.57 -12.49 0.78
CA GLY A 77 -4.15 -13.10 2.04
C GLY A 77 -2.94 -12.43 2.69
N VAL A 78 -2.85 -12.61 4.01
CA VAL A 78 -1.83 -11.99 4.87
C VAL A 78 -0.41 -12.36 4.45
N ALA A 79 -0.17 -13.63 4.11
CA ALA A 79 1.16 -14.11 3.71
C ALA A 79 1.70 -13.38 2.46
N VAL A 80 0.84 -13.11 1.48
CA VAL A 80 1.22 -12.34 0.28
C VAL A 80 1.52 -10.89 0.67
N ALA A 81 0.70 -10.28 1.52
CA ALA A 81 0.90 -8.90 1.97
C ALA A 81 2.23 -8.71 2.73
N GLU A 82 2.58 -9.66 3.60
CA GLU A 82 3.84 -9.67 4.35
C GLU A 82 5.06 -9.82 3.45
N ALA A 83 5.05 -10.80 2.54
CA ALA A 83 6.15 -11.01 1.61
C ALA A 83 6.38 -9.77 0.73
N VAL A 84 5.30 -9.15 0.27
CA VAL A 84 5.34 -7.93 -0.54
C VAL A 84 5.84 -6.73 0.26
N ALA A 85 5.41 -6.57 1.53
CA ALA A 85 5.93 -5.54 2.41
C ALA A 85 7.44 -5.71 2.64
N ALA A 86 7.89 -6.93 2.97
CA ALA A 86 9.29 -7.24 3.20
C ALA A 86 10.15 -6.93 1.96
N ALA A 87 9.71 -7.37 0.77
CA ALA A 87 10.41 -7.09 -0.47
C ALA A 87 10.45 -5.60 -0.86
N HIS A 88 9.52 -4.78 -0.35
CA HIS A 88 9.55 -3.34 -0.53
C HIS A 88 10.51 -2.64 0.44
N GLU A 89 10.79 -3.24 1.60
CA GLU A 89 11.82 -2.75 2.53
C GLU A 89 13.24 -3.18 2.13
N GLU A 90 13.39 -4.31 1.42
CA GLU A 90 14.67 -4.77 0.85
C GLU A 90 15.19 -3.77 -0.21
N GLY A 91 15.97 -2.80 0.24
CA GLY A 91 16.56 -1.73 -0.58
C GLY A 91 16.45 -0.32 0.00
N ARG A 92 15.80 -0.14 1.18
CA ARG A 92 15.73 1.14 1.89
C ARG A 92 16.73 1.16 3.05
N ASP A 93 17.78 1.99 2.94
CA ASP A 93 18.88 2.12 3.92
C ASP A 93 18.59 3.10 5.09
N THR A 94 17.33 3.52 5.32
CA THR A 94 16.97 4.48 6.38
C THR A 94 16.18 3.84 7.54
N PRO A 95 16.80 3.58 8.72
CA PRO A 95 16.20 2.79 9.80
C PRO A 95 15.00 3.43 10.52
N HIS A 96 14.82 4.75 10.43
CA HIS A 96 13.84 5.48 11.24
C HIS A 96 12.44 5.53 10.60
N ASP A 97 12.36 5.45 9.27
CA ASP A 97 11.09 5.36 8.51
C ASP A 97 10.46 3.96 8.61
N THR A 98 11.28 2.93 8.85
CA THR A 98 10.84 1.52 8.83
C THR A 98 9.84 1.19 9.94
N ARG A 99 9.98 1.72 11.17
CA ARG A 99 9.04 1.39 12.26
C ARG A 99 7.63 1.92 11.99
N VAL A 100 7.53 3.13 11.44
CA VAL A 100 6.25 3.76 11.09
C VAL A 100 5.58 2.99 9.96
N ASP A 101 6.34 2.70 8.90
CA ASP A 101 5.86 1.93 7.77
C ASP A 101 5.41 0.52 8.21
N LEU A 102 6.19 -0.17 9.04
CA LEU A 102 5.86 -1.49 9.59
C LEU A 102 4.58 -1.47 10.43
N HIS A 103 4.39 -0.46 11.29
CA HIS A 103 3.17 -0.33 12.09
C HIS A 103 1.94 -0.11 11.21
N ASN A 104 1.99 0.89 10.33
CA ASN A 104 0.87 1.21 9.45
C ASN A 104 0.55 0.05 8.48
N ASN A 105 1.58 -0.68 8.03
CA ASN A 105 1.44 -1.90 7.27
C ASN A 105 0.69 -2.99 8.08
N ALA A 106 1.08 -3.21 9.34
CA ALA A 106 0.46 -4.21 10.21
C ALA A 106 -1.02 -3.90 10.49
N VAL A 107 -1.35 -2.64 10.82
CA VAL A 107 -2.73 -2.18 11.01
C VAL A 107 -3.55 -2.38 9.73
N GLY A 108 -2.96 -2.10 8.57
CA GLY A 108 -3.56 -2.38 7.27
C GLY A 108 -3.87 -3.85 7.08
N ARG A 109 -2.88 -4.73 7.27
CA ARG A 109 -3.06 -6.19 7.09
C ARG A 109 -4.14 -6.76 8.00
N GLU A 110 -4.13 -6.38 9.28
CA GLU A 110 -5.13 -6.84 10.25
C GLU A 110 -6.54 -6.43 9.80
N TYR A 111 -6.73 -5.16 9.42
CA TYR A 111 -8.00 -4.69 8.91
C TYR A 111 -8.42 -5.45 7.65
N GLY A 112 -7.51 -5.61 6.68
CA GLY A 112 -7.78 -6.31 5.43
C GLY A 112 -8.19 -7.76 5.64
N ALA A 113 -7.50 -8.48 6.52
CA ALA A 113 -7.83 -9.86 6.87
C ALA A 113 -9.20 -9.98 7.54
N ALA A 114 -9.52 -9.08 8.47
CA ALA A 114 -10.80 -9.06 9.16
C ALA A 114 -11.99 -8.70 8.24
N HIS A 115 -11.73 -7.96 7.15
CA HIS A 115 -12.76 -7.47 6.22
C HIS A 115 -12.56 -8.00 4.80
N SER A 116 -12.02 -9.20 4.64
CA SER A 116 -11.66 -9.78 3.34
C SER A 116 -12.84 -9.86 2.37
N ALA A 117 -14.04 -10.17 2.88
CA ALA A 117 -15.27 -10.22 2.08
C ALA A 117 -15.62 -8.87 1.43
N ASP A 118 -15.37 -7.76 2.13
CA ASP A 118 -15.70 -6.40 1.65
C ASP A 118 -14.58 -5.81 0.78
N VAL A 119 -13.32 -6.11 1.12
CA VAL A 119 -12.13 -5.71 0.35
C VAL A 119 -12.07 -6.44 -0.99
N GLY A 120 -12.50 -7.71 -1.03
CA GLY A 120 -12.52 -8.52 -2.25
C GLY A 120 -13.55 -8.07 -3.29
N GLN A 121 -14.50 -7.20 -2.92
CA GLN A 121 -15.58 -6.76 -3.79
C GLN A 121 -15.22 -5.54 -4.64
N GLY A 122 -15.73 -5.54 -5.87
CA GLY A 122 -15.65 -4.41 -6.78
C GLY A 122 -14.28 -4.22 -7.45
N SER A 123 -14.16 -3.07 -8.11
CA SER A 123 -12.93 -2.70 -8.81
C SER A 123 -11.82 -2.31 -7.83
N LEU A 124 -10.56 -2.38 -8.29
CA LEU A 124 -9.40 -1.91 -7.54
C LEU A 124 -9.59 -0.45 -7.05
N PRO A 125 -9.93 0.54 -7.90
CA PRO A 125 -10.16 1.92 -7.45
C PRO A 125 -11.21 2.05 -6.35
N ASP A 126 -12.34 1.33 -6.49
CA ASP A 126 -13.42 1.41 -5.50
C ASP A 126 -12.97 0.85 -4.14
N ALA A 127 -12.28 -0.30 -4.15
CA ALA A 127 -11.78 -0.91 -2.93
C ALA A 127 -10.74 -0.02 -2.24
N LEU A 128 -9.77 0.54 -2.98
CA LEU A 128 -8.77 1.44 -2.42
C LEU A 128 -9.40 2.75 -1.91
N GLY A 129 -10.40 3.30 -2.61
CA GLY A 129 -11.13 4.48 -2.15
C GLY A 129 -11.87 4.25 -0.83
N ARG A 130 -12.56 3.11 -0.67
CA ARG A 130 -13.18 2.72 0.61
C ARG A 130 -12.15 2.57 1.72
N LEU A 131 -11.04 1.90 1.44
CA LEU A 131 -9.94 1.73 2.40
C LEU A 131 -9.31 3.07 2.80
N ALA A 132 -9.24 4.05 1.89
CA ALA A 132 -8.69 5.37 2.20
C ALA A 132 -9.58 6.15 3.17
N VAL A 133 -10.91 6.00 3.08
CA VAL A 133 -11.84 6.57 4.07
C VAL A 133 -11.56 5.98 5.46
N VAL A 134 -11.38 4.66 5.55
CA VAL A 134 -11.01 3.97 6.81
C VAL A 134 -9.66 4.46 7.31
N ALA A 135 -8.67 4.61 6.42
CA ALA A 135 -7.34 5.09 6.77
C ALA A 135 -7.40 6.48 7.41
N LYS A 136 -8.23 7.40 6.89
CA LYS A 136 -8.43 8.73 7.47
C LYS A 136 -9.06 8.67 8.86
N GLN A 137 -10.01 7.76 9.08
CA GLN A 137 -10.61 7.56 10.40
C GLN A 137 -9.58 7.06 11.41
N LYS A 138 -8.77 6.07 11.01
CA LYS A 138 -7.68 5.52 11.84
C LYS A 138 -6.58 6.54 12.12
N TRP A 139 -6.24 7.38 11.14
CA TRP A 139 -5.34 8.53 11.34
C TRP A 139 -5.90 9.51 12.37
N ALA A 140 -7.18 9.89 12.26
CA ALA A 140 -7.82 10.79 13.20
C ALA A 140 -7.97 10.20 14.62
N ALA A 141 -7.94 8.87 14.75
CA ALA A 141 -7.97 8.14 16.01
C ALA A 141 -6.58 7.80 16.57
N ASP A 142 -5.50 8.33 15.98
CA ASP A 142 -4.10 8.05 16.34
C ASP A 142 -3.71 6.55 16.26
N GLU A 143 -4.46 5.74 15.51
CA GLU A 143 -4.13 4.33 15.24
C GLU A 143 -3.05 4.18 14.17
N LEU A 144 -2.99 5.14 13.23
CA LEU A 144 -1.90 5.26 12.27
C LEU A 144 -0.90 6.28 12.78
N ILE A 145 0.39 5.97 12.67
CA ILE A 145 1.45 6.76 13.30
C ILE A 145 2.32 7.49 12.27
N TRP A 146 2.93 8.58 12.72
CA TRP A 146 3.98 9.32 12.02
C TRP A 146 4.91 9.99 13.04
N VAL A 147 6.20 10.11 12.72
CA VAL A 147 7.11 10.93 13.52
C VAL A 147 6.94 12.39 13.11
N LYS A 148 6.34 13.20 13.97
CA LYS A 148 6.32 14.65 13.77
C LYS A 148 7.77 15.15 13.90
N ASP A 149 8.32 15.70 12.83
CA ASP A 149 9.54 16.50 12.92
C ASP A 149 9.27 17.59 13.96
N ARG A 150 10.09 17.63 15.01
CA ARG A 150 10.02 18.65 16.05
C ARG A 150 10.59 19.97 15.56
#